data_AF-A0A4V1UUR7-F1
#
_entry.id   AF-A0A4V1UUR7-F1
#
_cell.length_a   1.000
_cell.length_b   1.000
_cell.length_c   1.000
_cell.angle_alpha   90.00
_cell.angle_beta   90.00
_cell.angle_gamma   90.00
#
_symmetry.space_group_name_H-M   'P 1'
#
loop_
_entity.id
_entity.type
_entity.pdbx_description
1 polymer ?
#
loop_
_entity_poly.entity_id
_entity_poly.type
_entity_poly.pdbx_seq_one_letter_code
_entity_poly.pdbx_strand_id
1 'polypeptide(L)'
;SFKPAYDNIKWRNNEKEFEKWCNGKTGYPAVDAGMRELNESGFMHNRARMITASFLCKHLLIDWRWGEAWFAEKLLDYDLAANNGGWQWASGSGCDAAPYFRIFNPHTQLQKFDPQLIYVKKWIPEYGTSDYPAPLVDHDFARKRCLEAYKDALQKEGL
;
A
#
# COMPACT_ATOMS: atom_id res chain seq x y z
N SER A 1 5.00 -15.56 8.30
CA SER A 1 5.68 -14.24 8.48
C SER A 1 6.80 -14.36 9.50
N PHE A 2 7.62 -13.31 9.73
CA PHE A 2 8.62 -13.32 10.83
C PHE A 2 7.95 -13.38 12.21
N LYS A 3 6.75 -12.82 12.36
CA LYS A 3 5.87 -12.98 13.53
C LYS A 3 4.71 -13.92 13.20
N PRO A 4 4.64 -15.16 13.74
CA PRO A 4 3.59 -16.14 13.41
C PRO A 4 2.16 -15.65 13.61
N ALA A 5 1.92 -14.81 14.62
CA ALA A 5 0.63 -14.15 14.90
C ALA A 5 -0.02 -13.48 13.68
N TYR A 6 0.81 -12.91 12.80
CA TYR A 6 0.37 -12.14 11.64
C TYR A 6 -0.10 -13.04 10.50
N ASP A 7 0.23 -14.34 10.52
CA ASP A 7 -0.32 -15.30 9.56
C ASP A 7 -1.82 -15.57 9.83
N ASN A 8 -2.34 -15.20 11.01
CA ASN A 8 -3.77 -15.31 11.35
C ASN A 8 -4.63 -14.15 10.83
N ILE A 9 -4.03 -13.11 10.24
CA ILE A 9 -4.77 -11.97 9.69
C ILE A 9 -5.71 -12.47 8.58
N LYS A 10 -7.00 -12.16 8.73
CA LYS A 10 -8.01 -12.45 7.72
C LYS A 10 -8.00 -11.36 6.65
N TRP A 11 -7.15 -11.55 5.64
CA TRP A 11 -7.08 -10.67 4.48
C TRP A 11 -8.38 -10.73 3.66
N ARG A 12 -8.82 -9.57 3.15
CA ARG A 12 -9.99 -9.47 2.26
C ARG A 12 -9.70 -10.02 0.87
N ASN A 13 -8.47 -9.85 0.38
CA ASN A 13 -8.00 -10.32 -0.94
C ASN A 13 -9.01 -10.06 -2.07
N ASN A 14 -9.55 -8.85 -2.13
CA ASN A 14 -10.47 -8.46 -3.19
C ASN A 14 -9.70 -8.21 -4.49
N GLU A 15 -9.79 -9.13 -5.44
CA GLU A 15 -9.09 -9.08 -6.73
C GLU A 15 -9.38 -7.81 -7.54
N LYS A 16 -10.61 -7.29 -7.51
CA LYS A 16 -10.96 -6.06 -8.24
C LYS A 16 -10.30 -4.82 -7.65
N GLU A 17 -10.15 -4.77 -6.33
CA GLU A 17 -9.41 -3.69 -5.67
C GLU A 17 -7.90 -3.84 -5.90
N PHE A 18 -7.39 -5.07 -5.92
CA PHE A 18 -6.01 -5.36 -6.27
C PHE A 18 -5.67 -4.91 -7.69
N GLU A 19 -6.48 -5.26 -8.68
CA GLU A 19 -6.30 -4.86 -10.08
C GLU A 19 -6.26 -3.32 -10.22
N LYS A 20 -7.13 -2.61 -9.51
CA LYS A 20 -7.12 -1.15 -9.52
C LYS A 20 -5.88 -0.57 -8.84
N TRP A 21 -5.37 -1.21 -7.79
CA TRP A 21 -4.09 -0.85 -7.19
C TRP A 21 -2.93 -1.08 -8.17
N CYS A 22 -2.85 -2.25 -8.80
CA CYS A 22 -1.85 -2.57 -9.82
C CYS A 22 -1.83 -1.53 -10.95
N ASN A 23 -3.00 -1.07 -11.40
CA ASN A 23 -3.14 -0.11 -12.49
C ASN A 23 -3.07 1.38 -12.08
N GLY A 24 -2.88 1.71 -10.79
CA GLY A 24 -2.87 3.10 -10.32
C GLY A 24 -4.20 3.83 -10.56
N LYS A 25 -5.32 3.17 -10.20
CA LYS A 25 -6.70 3.66 -10.30
C LYS A 25 -7.44 3.57 -8.96
N THR A 26 -6.73 3.86 -7.88
CA THR A 26 -7.27 3.79 -6.51
C THR A 26 -8.02 5.04 -6.08
N GLY A 27 -7.84 6.15 -6.81
CA GLY A 27 -8.35 7.47 -6.45
C GLY A 27 -7.50 8.15 -5.36
N TYR A 28 -6.34 7.60 -5.02
CA TYR A 28 -5.38 8.16 -4.08
C TYR A 28 -4.10 8.59 -4.81
N PRO A 29 -3.86 9.91 -5.02
CA PRO A 29 -2.85 10.37 -5.97
C PRO A 29 -1.42 9.93 -5.66
N ALA A 30 -1.04 9.90 -4.39
CA ALA A 30 0.28 9.42 -3.98
C ALA A 30 0.50 7.93 -4.27
N VAL A 31 -0.58 7.13 -4.23
CA VAL A 31 -0.54 5.69 -4.55
C VAL A 31 -0.55 5.53 -6.07
N ASP A 32 -1.49 6.19 -6.75
CA ASP A 32 -1.69 6.06 -8.19
C ASP A 32 -0.47 6.54 -8.99
N ALA A 33 0.17 7.64 -8.58
CA ALA A 33 1.39 8.13 -9.21
C ALA A 33 2.54 7.13 -9.07
N GLY A 34 2.69 6.52 -7.89
CA GLY A 34 3.69 5.47 -7.64
C GLY A 34 3.47 4.24 -8.52
N MET A 35 2.24 3.75 -8.58
CA MET A 35 1.91 2.57 -9.38
C MET A 35 2.05 2.83 -10.89
N ARG A 36 1.74 4.04 -11.36
CA ARG A 36 1.96 4.43 -12.76
C ARG A 36 3.45 4.60 -13.09
N GLU A 37 4.24 5.20 -12.19
CA GLU A 37 5.70 5.26 -12.33
C GLU A 37 6.29 3.85 -12.48
N LEU A 38 5.88 2.91 -11.63
CA LEU A 38 6.31 1.51 -11.70
C LEU A 38 5.96 0.86 -13.03
N ASN A 39 4.71 0.98 -13.47
CA ASN A 39 4.24 0.31 -14.67
C ASN A 39 4.89 0.86 -15.94
N GLU A 40 5.20 2.16 -15.98
CA GLU A 40 5.76 2.81 -17.16
C GLU A 40 7.29 2.73 -17.22
N SER A 41 7.97 2.88 -16.07
CA SER A 41 9.43 2.97 -16.03
C SER A 41 10.15 1.72 -15.51
N GLY A 42 9.44 0.84 -14.80
CA GLY A 42 10.06 -0.27 -14.07
C GLY A 42 10.80 0.15 -12.80
N PHE A 43 10.71 1.42 -12.41
CA PHE A 43 11.24 1.95 -11.16
C PHE A 43 10.10 2.54 -10.34
N MET A 44 10.30 2.68 -9.02
CA MET A 44 9.38 3.45 -8.18
C MET A 44 10.19 4.15 -7.09
N HIS A 45 9.94 5.43 -6.85
CA HIS A 45 10.61 6.15 -5.77
C HIS A 45 10.34 5.46 -4.41
N ASN A 46 11.37 5.36 -3.55
CA ASN A 46 11.27 4.59 -2.31
C ASN A 46 10.12 5.04 -1.39
N ARG A 47 9.86 6.35 -1.30
CA ARG A 47 8.70 6.86 -0.55
C ARG A 47 7.37 6.39 -1.13
N ALA A 48 7.25 6.35 -2.46
CA ALA A 48 6.06 5.85 -3.13
C ALA A 48 5.88 4.34 -2.86
N ARG A 49 6.96 3.54 -2.88
CA ARG A 49 6.93 2.12 -2.49
C ARG A 49 6.35 1.92 -1.09
N MET A 50 6.78 2.74 -0.12
CA MET A 50 6.26 2.67 1.25
C MET A 50 4.75 3.00 1.33
N ILE A 51 4.30 4.02 0.59
CA ILE A 51 2.90 4.47 0.58
C ILE A 51 2.02 3.43 -0.12
N THR A 52 2.42 2.95 -1.29
CA THR A 52 1.66 1.96 -2.08
C THR A 52 1.55 0.62 -1.34
N ALA A 53 2.64 0.15 -0.72
CA ALA A 53 2.65 -1.07 0.08
C ALA A 53 1.78 -0.94 1.34
N SER A 54 1.84 0.19 2.05
CA SER A 54 0.95 0.42 3.19
C SER A 54 -0.51 0.50 2.77
N PHE A 55 -0.81 1.08 1.61
CA PHE A 55 -2.18 1.19 1.11
C PHE A 55 -2.76 -0.20 0.79
N LEU A 56 -1.99 -1.06 0.11
CA LEU A 56 -2.41 -2.43 -0.16
C LEU A 56 -2.71 -3.21 1.13
N CYS A 57 -1.75 -3.22 2.06
CA CYS A 57 -1.86 -4.02 3.29
C CYS A 57 -2.92 -3.47 4.26
N LYS A 58 -3.03 -2.14 4.38
CA LYS A 58 -3.83 -1.51 5.46
C LYS A 58 -5.13 -0.92 4.97
N HIS A 59 -5.14 -0.24 3.82
CA HIS A 59 -6.38 0.33 3.30
C HIS A 59 -7.24 -0.72 2.62
N LEU A 60 -6.66 -1.53 1.73
CA LEU A 60 -7.39 -2.56 1.01
C LEU A 60 -7.53 -3.86 1.82
N LEU A 61 -6.63 -4.06 2.80
CA LEU A 61 -6.53 -5.27 3.61
C LEU A 61 -6.30 -6.50 2.72
N ILE A 62 -5.36 -6.37 1.78
CA ILE A 62 -4.94 -7.43 0.86
C ILE A 62 -3.59 -7.97 1.31
N ASP A 63 -3.41 -9.28 1.17
CA ASP A 63 -2.17 -9.96 1.54
C ASP A 63 -0.98 -9.33 0.83
N TRP A 64 0.02 -8.94 1.61
CA TRP A 64 1.24 -8.29 1.15
C TRP A 64 1.99 -9.13 0.11
N ARG A 65 1.83 -10.47 0.14
CA ARG A 65 2.44 -11.38 -0.83
C ARG A 65 1.99 -11.11 -2.27
N TRP A 66 0.77 -10.60 -2.45
CA TRP A 66 0.26 -10.23 -3.78
C TRP A 66 1.00 -9.00 -4.32
N GLY A 67 1.22 -8.00 -3.47
CA GLY A 67 1.98 -6.81 -3.82
C GLY A 67 3.47 -7.09 -4.02
N GLU A 68 4.04 -7.99 -3.21
CA GLU A 68 5.42 -8.46 -3.36
C GLU A 68 5.65 -9.12 -4.72
N ALA A 69 4.77 -10.05 -5.12
CA ALA A 69 4.81 -10.69 -6.43
C ALA A 69 4.67 -9.67 -7.57
N TRP A 70 3.74 -8.71 -7.46
CA TRP A 70 3.59 -7.65 -8.46
C TRP A 70 4.86 -6.79 -8.59
N PHE A 71 5.49 -6.46 -7.47
CA PHE A 71 6.74 -5.70 -7.47
C PHE A 71 7.89 -6.51 -8.09
N ALA A 72 7.95 -7.82 -7.84
CA ALA A 72 8.94 -8.71 -8.45
C ALA A 72 8.82 -8.80 -9.97
N GLU A 73 7.60 -8.73 -10.50
CA GLU A 73 7.37 -8.74 -11.95
C GLU A 73 7.71 -7.41 -12.64
N LYS A 74 7.65 -6.29 -11.92
CA LYS A 74 7.72 -4.93 -12.52
C LYS A 74 9.02 -4.20 -12.23
N LEU A 75 9.64 -4.40 -11.08
CA LEU A 75 10.84 -3.66 -10.69
C LEU A 75 12.08 -4.16 -11.45
N LEU A 76 12.70 -3.27 -12.22
CA LEU A 76 13.98 -3.54 -12.87
C LEU A 76 15.14 -3.58 -11.88
N ASP A 77 14.99 -2.89 -10.74
CA ASP A 77 15.95 -2.88 -9.63
C ASP A 77 15.57 -3.85 -8.51
N TYR A 78 14.81 -4.91 -8.84
CA TYR A 78 14.35 -5.85 -7.84
C TYR A 78 15.52 -6.53 -7.10
N ASP A 79 15.56 -6.31 -5.79
CA ASP A 79 16.36 -7.09 -4.86
C ASP A 79 15.42 -7.77 -3.85
N LEU A 80 15.52 -9.10 -3.75
CA LEU A 80 14.64 -9.93 -2.94
C LEU A 80 14.67 -9.52 -1.46
N ALA A 81 15.85 -9.19 -0.93
CA ALA A 81 16.00 -8.86 0.49
C ALA A 81 15.40 -7.48 0.81
N ALA A 82 15.69 -6.46 -0.02
CA ALA A 82 15.15 -5.12 0.14
C ALA A 82 13.63 -5.08 -0.07
N ASN A 83 13.11 -5.80 -1.07
CA ASN A 83 11.69 -5.82 -1.37
C ASN A 83 10.89 -6.52 -0.26
N ASN A 84 11.32 -7.72 0.13
CA ASN A 84 10.64 -8.50 1.17
C ASN A 84 10.68 -7.77 2.54
N GLY A 85 11.81 -7.15 2.88
CA GLY A 85 11.94 -6.31 4.08
C GLY A 85 10.95 -5.13 4.08
N GLY A 86 10.79 -4.45 2.94
CA GLY A 86 9.83 -3.34 2.79
C GLY A 86 8.37 -3.78 2.94
N TRP A 87 7.99 -4.90 2.33
CA TRP A 87 6.62 -5.45 2.42
C TRP A 87 6.29 -5.97 3.82
N GLN A 88 7.24 -6.64 4.48
CA GLN A 88 7.10 -7.06 5.88
C GLN A 88 7.00 -5.86 6.83
N TRP A 89 7.72 -4.77 6.54
CA TRP A 89 7.60 -3.54 7.31
C TRP A 89 6.22 -2.88 7.13
N ALA A 90 5.71 -2.83 5.90
CA ALA A 90 4.42 -2.22 5.57
C ALA A 90 3.23 -2.99 6.16
N SER A 91 3.29 -4.32 6.16
CA SER A 91 2.27 -5.21 6.72
C SER A 91 2.30 -5.33 8.25
N GLY A 92 3.34 -4.81 8.91
CA GLY A 92 3.49 -4.94 10.37
C GLY A 92 4.09 -6.30 10.80
N SER A 93 4.36 -7.22 9.87
CA SER A 93 4.73 -8.60 10.17
C SER A 93 6.24 -8.89 10.25
N GLY A 94 7.09 -7.89 9.97
CA GLY A 94 8.56 -7.98 10.02
C GLY A 94 9.19 -7.74 11.39
N CYS A 95 10.50 -8.01 11.47
CA CYS A 95 11.33 -7.86 12.69
C CYS A 95 11.29 -6.42 13.25
N ASP A 96 11.46 -5.41 12.39
CA ASP A 96 11.38 -3.96 12.70
C ASP A 96 10.11 -3.28 12.15
N ALA A 97 9.05 -4.05 11.95
CA ALA A 97 7.87 -3.51 11.27
C ALA A 97 7.18 -2.41 12.10
N ALA A 98 6.71 -1.38 11.39
CA ALA A 98 5.89 -0.34 12.00
C ALA A 98 4.72 -0.98 12.76
N PRO A 99 4.39 -0.51 13.97
CA PRO A 99 3.25 -1.03 14.71
C PRO A 99 2.01 -1.08 13.82
N TYR A 100 1.21 -2.15 13.89
CA TYR A 100 0.10 -2.34 12.95
C TYR A 100 -0.85 -1.13 12.91
N PHE A 101 -1.06 -0.47 14.05
CA PHE A 101 -1.88 0.71 14.20
C PHE A 101 -1.33 1.99 13.55
N ARG A 102 -0.07 2.00 13.11
CA ARG A 102 0.50 3.10 12.30
C ARG A 102 0.02 2.94 10.86
N ILE A 103 -1.12 3.55 10.54
CA ILE A 103 -1.71 3.57 9.19
C ILE A 103 -1.44 4.94 8.59
N PHE A 104 -0.73 4.99 7.45
CA PHE A 104 -0.44 6.26 6.78
C PHE A 104 -1.73 6.86 6.23
N ASN A 105 -1.98 8.14 6.48
CA ASN A 105 -3.02 8.86 5.74
C ASN A 105 -2.41 9.31 4.39
N PRO A 106 -2.88 8.80 3.24
CA PRO A 106 -2.27 9.13 1.95
C PRO A 106 -2.34 10.63 1.62
N HIS A 107 -3.35 11.35 2.11
CA HIS A 107 -3.47 12.80 1.91
C HIS A 107 -2.36 13.56 2.65
N THR A 108 -2.08 13.19 3.90
CA THR A 108 -1.02 13.86 4.67
C THR A 108 0.37 13.49 4.17
N GLN A 109 0.54 12.27 3.66
CA GLN A 109 1.77 11.88 2.97
C GLN A 109 1.98 12.72 1.70
N LEU A 110 0.93 12.92 0.90
CA LEU A 110 0.99 13.75 -0.29
C LEU A 110 1.39 15.19 0.04
N GLN A 111 0.70 15.82 1.01
CA GLN A 111 1.02 17.19 1.46
C GLN A 111 2.46 17.34 1.96
N LYS A 112 2.99 16.30 2.61
CA LYS A 112 4.33 16.34 3.19
C LYS A 112 5.44 16.13 2.17
N PHE A 113 5.25 15.21 1.22
CA PHE A 113 6.31 14.73 0.33
C PHE A 113 6.19 15.23 -1.11
N ASP A 114 5.03 15.72 -1.52
CA ASP A 114 4.80 16.35 -2.82
C ASP A 114 3.84 17.56 -2.68
N PRO A 115 4.21 18.59 -1.89
CA PRO A 115 3.33 19.74 -1.61
C PRO A 115 2.93 20.53 -2.86
N GLN A 116 3.76 20.47 -3.91
CA GLN A 116 3.51 21.16 -5.18
C GLN A 116 2.85 20.26 -6.23
N LEU A 117 2.58 18.99 -5.89
CA LEU A 117 1.98 17.98 -6.77
C LEU A 117 2.80 17.74 -8.04
N ILE A 118 4.12 17.93 -7.99
CA ILE A 118 5.01 17.77 -9.15
C ILE A 118 5.07 16.30 -9.54
N TYR A 119 5.23 15.40 -8.57
CA TYR A 119 5.30 13.97 -8.81
C TYR A 119 3.94 13.43 -9.24
N VAL A 120 2.86 13.86 -8.59
CA VAL A 120 1.48 13.49 -8.98
C VAL A 120 1.17 13.92 -10.41
N LYS A 121 1.38 15.19 -10.76
CA LYS A 121 1.06 15.70 -12.10
C LYS A 121 1.90 15.08 -13.20
N LYS A 122 3.13 14.66 -12.89
CA LYS A 122 3.99 13.94 -13.83
C LYS A 122 3.36 12.60 -14.26
N TRP A 123 2.87 11.82 -13.30
CA TRP A 123 2.40 10.45 -13.54
C TRP A 123 0.87 10.33 -13.69
N ILE A 124 0.13 11.37 -13.33
CA ILE A 124 -1.33 11.45 -13.42
C ILE A 124 -1.69 12.76 -14.14
N PRO A 125 -1.55 12.81 -15.48
CA PRO A 125 -1.85 14.03 -16.24
C PRO A 125 -3.32 14.47 -16.10
N GLU A 126 -4.23 13.52 -15.87
CA GLU A 126 -5.66 13.79 -15.65
C GLU A 126 -6.02 14.21 -14.22
N TYR A 127 -5.03 14.37 -13.32
CA TYR A 127 -5.31 14.74 -11.92
C TYR A 127 -6.00 16.10 -11.82
N GLY A 128 -7.10 16.15 -11.05
CA GLY A 128 -7.94 17.35 -10.89
C GLY A 128 -9.03 17.51 -11.95
N THR A 129 -9.17 16.56 -12.87
CA THR A 129 -10.27 16.50 -13.84
C THR A 129 -11.33 15.48 -13.40
N SER A 130 -12.46 15.44 -14.11
CA SER A 130 -13.51 14.42 -13.92
C SER A 130 -13.06 13.00 -14.28
N ASP A 131 -11.97 12.86 -15.02
CA ASP A 131 -11.49 11.55 -15.51
C ASP A 131 -10.67 10.82 -14.43
N TYR A 132 -10.21 11.54 -13.40
CA TYR A 132 -9.51 10.94 -12.28
C TYR A 132 -10.50 10.22 -11.33
N PRO A 133 -10.29 8.93 -11.00
CA PRO A 133 -11.28 8.15 -10.26
C PRO A 133 -11.50 8.64 -8.84
N ALA A 134 -12.72 8.48 -8.36
CA ALA A 134 -13.04 8.65 -6.94
C ALA A 134 -12.31 7.61 -6.06
N PRO A 135 -12.01 7.93 -4.79
CA PRO A 135 -11.36 6.99 -3.87
C PRO A 135 -12.10 5.66 -3.75
N LEU A 136 -11.36 4.54 -3.85
CA LEU A 136 -11.95 3.20 -3.71
C LEU A 136 -12.52 2.90 -2.33
N VAL A 137 -11.94 3.52 -1.32
CA VAL A 137 -12.31 3.32 0.07
C VAL A 137 -12.06 4.62 0.81
N ASP A 138 -12.95 4.98 1.72
CA ASP A 138 -12.72 6.08 2.65
C ASP A 138 -11.58 5.75 3.63
N HIS A 139 -10.76 6.74 3.98
CA HIS A 139 -9.59 6.54 4.82
C HIS A 139 -9.97 6.09 6.24
N ASP A 140 -10.95 6.76 6.86
CA ASP A 140 -11.32 6.50 8.25
C ASP A 140 -12.00 5.13 8.39
N PHE A 141 -12.84 4.79 7.42
CA PHE A 141 -13.42 3.45 7.31
C PHE A 141 -12.34 2.38 7.15
N ALA A 142 -11.42 2.55 6.19
CA ALA A 142 -10.35 1.60 5.94
C ALA A 142 -9.44 1.42 7.17
N ARG A 143 -9.13 2.54 7.84
CA ARG A 143 -8.32 2.57 9.06
C ARG A 143 -9.00 1.76 10.17
N LYS A 144 -10.28 1.99 10.44
CA LYS A 144 -11.05 1.27 11.45
C LYS A 144 -11.06 -0.24 11.16
N ARG A 145 -11.37 -0.63 9.92
CA ARG A 145 -11.39 -2.02 9.46
C ARG A 145 -10.04 -2.71 9.66
N CYS A 146 -8.93 -2.04 9.32
CA CYS A 146 -7.59 -2.57 9.51
C CYS A 146 -7.29 -2.82 11.00
N LEU A 147 -7.62 -1.86 11.87
CA LEU A 147 -7.38 -1.99 13.31
C LEU A 147 -8.17 -3.16 13.91
N GLU A 148 -9.44 -3.32 13.51
CA GLU A 148 -10.29 -4.44 13.94
C GLU A 148 -9.70 -5.79 13.48
N ALA A 149 -9.36 -5.93 12.20
CA ALA A 149 -8.81 -7.17 11.67
C ALA A 149 -7.50 -7.60 12.34
N TYR A 150 -6.60 -6.63 12.60
CA TYR A 150 -5.34 -6.91 13.30
C TYR A 150 -5.57 -7.21 14.78
N LYS A 151 -6.49 -6.50 15.44
CA LYS A 151 -6.85 -6.78 16.84
C LYS A 151 -7.38 -8.21 16.98
N ASP A 152 -8.28 -8.63 16.11
CA ASP A 152 -8.87 -9.98 16.16
C ASP A 152 -7.84 -11.07 15.89
N ALA A 153 -6.88 -10.82 14.99
CA ALA A 153 -5.81 -11.76 14.69
C ALA A 153 -4.81 -11.88 15.86
N LEU A 154 -4.47 -10.77 16.51
CA LEU A 154 -3.46 -10.71 17.56
C LEU A 154 -4.02 -11.04 18.96
N GLN A 155 -5.32 -10.82 19.22
CA GLN A 155 -5.94 -11.25 20.48
C GLN A 155 -6.04 -12.77 20.62
N LYS A 156 -6.02 -13.51 19.51
CA LYS A 156 -6.04 -14.99 19.52
C LYS A 156 -4.75 -15.64 20.00
N GLU A 157 -3.65 -14.89 20.14
CA GLU A 157 -2.41 -15.38 20.77
C GLU A 157 -2.33 -15.10 22.28
N GLY A 158 -3.33 -14.42 22.86
CA GLY A 158 -3.42 -14.22 24.31
C GLY A 158 -4.17 -15.35 25.02
N LEU A 159 -3.43 -16.40 25.38
CA LEU A 159 -3.65 -17.14 26.63
C LEU A 159 -2.76 -16.52 27.71
#